data_AF-A0A7S0IWX6-F1
#
_entry.id   AF-A0A7S0IWX6-F1
#
_cell.length_a   1.000
_cell.length_b   1.000
_cell.length_c   1.000
_cell.angle_alpha   90.00
_cell.angle_beta   90.00
_cell.angle_gamma   90.00
#
_symmetry.space_group_name_H-M   'P 1'
#
loop_
_entity.id
_entity.type
_entity.pdbx_description
1 polymer ?
#
loop_
_entity_poly.entity_id
_entity_poly.type
_entity_poly.pdbx_seq_one_letter_code
_entity_poly.pdbx_strand_id
1 'polypeptide(L)'
;PPPAPPQPQRLAPTAAIAPAFLWAAPTTQPIQGACRTRSNSRARHFDVWAQRTPEDCKARCDENPKCIGIEFGKMAAFTRCELVTEPVERIEEQQGFICLMKVPNP
;
A
#
# COMPACT_ATOMS: atom_id res chain seq x y z
N PRO A 1 -53.94 18.41 -10.47
CA PRO A 1 -52.71 17.85 -11.08
C PRO A 1 -51.81 17.30 -9.96
N PRO A 2 -51.22 16.10 -10.09
CA PRO A 2 -50.31 15.60 -9.07
C PRO A 2 -48.99 16.38 -9.09
N PRO A 3 -48.27 16.49 -7.95
CA PRO A 3 -46.95 17.11 -7.91
C PRO A 3 -45.95 16.27 -8.71
N ALA A 4 -45.04 16.95 -9.42
CA ALA A 4 -43.98 16.30 -10.18
C ALA A 4 -43.05 15.47 -9.27
N PRO A 5 -42.51 14.34 -9.75
CA PRO A 5 -41.57 13.52 -8.98
C PRO A 5 -40.29 14.31 -8.65
N PRO A 6 -39.66 14.07 -7.49
CA PRO A 6 -38.40 14.71 -7.14
C PRO A 6 -37.30 14.24 -8.09
N GLN A 7 -36.61 15.18 -8.73
CA GLN A 7 -35.47 14.86 -9.58
C GLN A 7 -34.33 14.28 -8.73
N PRO A 8 -33.61 13.24 -9.21
CA PRO A 8 -32.43 12.73 -8.51
C PRO A 8 -31.39 13.83 -8.44
N GLN A 9 -31.01 14.20 -7.22
CA GLN A 9 -30.01 15.21 -6.95
C GLN A 9 -28.70 14.77 -7.60
N ARG A 10 -28.23 15.53 -8.60
CA ARG A 10 -26.86 15.42 -9.12
C ARG A 10 -25.92 15.72 -7.96
N LEU A 11 -25.36 14.67 -7.38
CA LEU A 11 -24.22 14.78 -6.46
C LEU A 11 -23.11 15.50 -7.23
N ALA A 12 -22.78 16.71 -6.80
CA ALA A 12 -21.57 17.38 -7.26
C ALA A 12 -20.36 16.47 -7.00
N PRO A 13 -19.32 16.47 -7.85
CA PRO A 13 -18.11 15.75 -7.54
C PRO A 13 -17.51 16.38 -6.29
N THR A 14 -17.60 15.70 -5.15
CA THR A 14 -16.82 16.02 -3.97
C THR A 14 -15.38 16.14 -4.44
N ALA A 15 -14.78 17.32 -4.32
CA ALA A 15 -13.37 17.51 -4.60
C ALA A 15 -12.62 16.40 -3.85
N ALA A 16 -12.01 15.47 -4.59
CA ALA A 16 -11.34 14.33 -4.01
C ALA A 16 -10.20 14.89 -3.14
N ILE A 17 -10.34 14.81 -1.83
CA ILE A 17 -9.27 15.14 -0.90
C ILE A 17 -8.11 14.22 -1.27
N ALA A 18 -7.01 14.80 -1.75
CA ALA A 18 -5.83 14.03 -2.11
C ALA A 18 -5.37 13.20 -0.90
N PRO A 19 -4.89 11.96 -1.07
CA PRO A 19 -4.41 11.17 0.04
C PRO A 19 -3.26 11.90 0.74
N ALA A 20 -3.21 11.78 2.07
CA ALA A 20 -2.17 12.41 2.90
C ALA A 20 -0.76 11.82 2.67
N PHE A 21 -0.67 10.76 1.88
CA PHE A 21 0.56 10.04 1.57
C PHE A 21 0.56 9.53 0.13
N LEU A 22 1.75 9.22 -0.37
CA LEU A 22 1.99 8.54 -1.63
C LEU A 22 2.65 7.18 -1.36
N TRP A 23 2.46 6.24 -2.28
CA TRP A 23 3.16 4.95 -2.25
C TRP A 23 4.48 5.09 -3.02
N ALA A 24 5.61 4.95 -2.34
CA ALA A 24 6.93 5.11 -2.95
C ALA A 24 7.98 4.19 -2.28
N ALA A 25 9.18 4.14 -2.84
CA ALA A 25 10.32 3.54 -2.16
C ALA A 25 10.63 4.28 -0.85
N PRO A 26 11.15 3.59 0.19
CA PRO A 26 11.60 4.23 1.43
C PRO A 26 12.80 5.17 1.25
N THR A 27 13.54 5.00 0.14
CA THR A 27 14.75 5.73 -0.20
C THR A 27 14.76 6.06 -1.70
N THR A 28 15.86 6.59 -2.22
CA THR A 28 16.05 6.80 -3.67
C THR A 28 16.26 5.49 -4.47
N GLN A 29 16.24 4.33 -3.80
CA GLN A 29 16.34 3.03 -4.46
C GLN A 29 15.09 2.71 -5.28
N PRO A 30 15.20 1.88 -6.34
CA PRO A 30 14.03 1.34 -7.01
C PRO A 30 13.22 0.47 -6.04
N ILE A 31 11.90 0.41 -6.24
CA ILE A 31 10.98 -0.37 -5.40
C ILE A 31 11.20 -1.89 -5.47
N GLN A 32 12.04 -2.37 -6.39
CA GLN A 32 12.25 -3.80 -6.63
C GLN A 32 13.17 -4.40 -5.55
N GLY A 33 12.60 -5.27 -4.72
CA GLY A 33 13.32 -5.97 -3.66
C GLY A 33 12.52 -6.10 -2.38
N ALA A 34 13.16 -6.67 -1.36
CA ALA A 34 12.60 -6.86 -0.03
C ALA A 34 12.80 -5.60 0.83
N CYS A 35 11.82 -5.32 1.69
CA CYS A 35 11.88 -4.28 2.69
C CYS A 35 12.84 -4.69 3.82
N ARG A 36 13.82 -3.82 4.11
CA ARG A 36 14.79 -4.03 5.18
C ARG A 36 14.93 -2.83 6.11
N THR A 37 15.18 -3.12 7.38
CA THR A 37 15.54 -2.11 8.37
C THR A 37 16.94 -1.55 8.11
N ARG A 38 17.36 -0.51 8.85
CA ARG A 38 18.74 0.01 8.82
C ARG A 38 19.81 -1.04 9.11
N SER A 39 19.50 -2.09 9.87
CA SER A 39 20.45 -3.16 10.15
C SER A 39 20.43 -4.28 9.10
N ASN A 40 19.80 -4.03 7.95
CA ASN A 40 19.54 -5.02 6.90
C ASN A 40 18.75 -6.25 7.36
N SER A 41 17.94 -6.10 8.40
CA SER A 41 17.07 -7.18 8.88
C SER A 41 15.67 -7.06 8.27
N ARG A 42 14.92 -8.17 8.23
CA ARG A 42 13.50 -8.15 7.82
C ARG A 42 12.72 -7.23 8.78
N ALA A 43 11.96 -6.29 8.24
CA ALA A 43 11.16 -5.36 9.06
C ALA A 43 9.99 -6.09 9.74
N ARG A 44 9.53 -5.59 10.90
CA ARG A 44 8.32 -6.13 11.57
C ARG A 44 7.09 -6.00 10.67
N HIS A 45 6.36 -7.10 10.50
CA HIS A 45 5.21 -7.15 9.61
C HIS A 45 4.11 -8.13 10.10
N PHE A 46 2.96 -8.04 9.45
CA PHE A 46 1.92 -9.07 9.48
C PHE A 46 1.79 -9.69 8.08
N ASP A 47 1.78 -11.02 8.00
CA ASP A 47 1.45 -11.72 6.76
C ASP A 47 -0.06 -11.70 6.52
N VAL A 48 -0.46 -11.29 5.32
CA VAL A 48 -1.85 -11.32 4.87
C VAL A 48 -1.93 -12.17 3.61
N TRP A 49 -2.78 -13.20 3.68
CA TRP A 49 -2.93 -14.18 2.61
C TRP A 49 -4.06 -13.78 1.66
N ALA A 50 -4.14 -14.46 0.52
CA ALA A 50 -5.13 -14.26 -0.55
C ALA A 50 -5.06 -12.94 -1.35
N GLN A 51 -4.15 -12.01 -1.02
CA GLN A 51 -3.94 -10.81 -1.83
C GLN A 51 -3.14 -11.18 -3.08
N ARG A 52 -3.65 -10.88 -4.27
CA ARG A 52 -3.06 -11.34 -5.55
C ARG A 52 -2.22 -10.26 -6.23
N THR A 53 -2.43 -9.02 -5.85
CA THR A 53 -1.76 -7.86 -6.43
C THR A 53 -1.15 -6.95 -5.35
N PRO A 54 -0.16 -6.11 -5.71
CA PRO A 54 0.31 -5.04 -4.84
C PRO A 54 -0.82 -4.12 -4.38
N GLU A 55 -1.78 -3.81 -5.25
CA GLU A 55 -2.90 -2.92 -4.98
C GLU A 55 -3.82 -3.49 -3.90
N ASP A 56 -4.09 -4.79 -3.93
CA ASP A 56 -4.82 -5.49 -2.86
C ASP A 56 -4.07 -5.35 -1.52
N CYS A 57 -2.74 -5.50 -1.56
CA CYS A 57 -1.90 -5.39 -0.36
C CYS A 57 -1.90 -3.95 0.21
N LYS A 58 -1.86 -2.93 -0.66
CA LYS A 58 -1.99 -1.51 -0.28
C LYS A 58 -3.34 -1.26 0.40
N ALA A 59 -4.44 -1.78 -0.16
CA ALA A 59 -5.76 -1.63 0.42
C ALA A 59 -5.84 -2.24 1.84
N ARG A 60 -5.25 -3.43 2.04
CA ARG A 60 -5.13 -4.05 3.38
C ARG A 60 -4.29 -3.24 4.35
N CYS A 61 -3.23 -2.61 3.85
CA CYS A 61 -2.43 -1.70 4.64
C CYS A 61 -3.21 -0.44 5.04
N ASP A 62 -4.09 0.06 4.18
CA ASP A 62 -4.93 1.23 4.46
C ASP A 62 -6.03 0.93 5.49
N GLU A 63 -6.51 -0.31 5.56
CA GLU A 63 -7.41 -0.80 6.61
C GLU A 63 -6.72 -0.96 7.97
N ASN A 64 -5.38 -1.05 8.01
CA ASN A 64 -4.61 -1.28 9.23
C ASN A 64 -3.86 -0.01 9.67
N PRO A 65 -4.24 0.63 10.79
CA PRO A 65 -3.63 1.89 11.22
C PRO A 65 -2.16 1.75 11.66
N LYS A 66 -1.66 0.54 11.91
CA LYS A 66 -0.24 0.28 12.21
C LYS A 66 0.61 0.10 10.97
N CYS A 67 -0.01 -0.08 9.80
CA CYS A 67 0.68 -0.38 8.58
C CYS A 67 1.22 0.89 7.91
N ILE A 68 2.54 0.94 7.75
CA ILE A 68 3.26 2.06 7.17
C ILE A 68 3.87 1.72 5.80
N GLY A 69 3.69 0.49 5.33
CA GLY A 69 4.21 0.03 4.05
C GLY A 69 3.83 -1.42 3.75
N ILE A 70 4.22 -1.89 2.58
CA ILE A 70 4.03 -3.26 2.13
C ILE A 70 5.32 -3.84 1.54
N GLU A 71 5.56 -5.13 1.80
CA GLU A 71 6.40 -5.98 0.95
C GLU A 71 5.48 -6.95 0.21
N PHE A 72 5.46 -6.87 -1.11
CA PHE A 72 4.66 -7.78 -1.94
C PHE A 72 5.58 -8.67 -2.77
N GLY A 73 5.42 -9.99 -2.61
CA GLY A 73 6.14 -11.01 -3.36
C GLY A 73 5.20 -11.79 -4.27
N LYS A 74 5.56 -11.95 -5.54
CA LYS A 74 4.92 -12.90 -6.46
C LYS A 74 5.87 -14.06 -6.73
N MET A 75 5.58 -15.22 -6.13
CA MET A 75 6.33 -16.46 -6.31
C MET A 75 5.54 -17.43 -7.21
N ALA A 76 6.19 -18.51 -7.66
CA ALA A 76 5.61 -19.44 -8.62
C ALA A 76 4.28 -20.09 -8.16
N ALA A 77 4.14 -20.37 -6.87
CA ALA A 77 2.97 -21.08 -6.33
C ALA A 77 2.02 -20.20 -5.49
N PHE A 78 2.47 -19.02 -5.05
CA PHE A 78 1.67 -18.14 -4.19
C PHE A 78 2.18 -16.71 -4.23
N THR A 79 1.33 -15.79 -3.77
CA THR A 79 1.69 -14.40 -3.48
C THR A 79 1.86 -14.23 -1.97
N ARG A 80 2.76 -13.32 -1.58
CA ARG A 80 2.96 -12.92 -0.20
C ARG A 80 2.73 -11.42 -0.09
N CYS A 81 1.92 -11.02 0.87
CA CYS A 81 1.69 -9.63 1.23
C CYS A 81 2.08 -9.47 2.70
N GLU A 82 3.12 -8.70 2.97
CA GLU A 82 3.52 -8.32 4.31
C GLU A 82 3.10 -6.87 4.56
N LEU A 83 2.29 -6.66 5.60
CA LEU A 83 1.97 -5.33 6.08
C LEU A 83 3.06 -4.87 7.04
N VAL A 84 3.91 -3.96 6.59
CA VAL A 84 5.07 -3.46 7.33
C VAL A 84 4.64 -2.48 8.40
N THR A 85 5.14 -2.66 9.62
CA THR A 85 4.76 -1.88 10.82
C THR A 85 5.96 -1.23 11.53
N GLU A 86 7.11 -1.26 10.88
CA GLU A 86 8.38 -0.74 11.40
C GLU A 86 9.13 -0.01 10.29
N PRO A 87 9.90 1.05 10.60
CA PRO A 87 10.63 1.80 9.58
C PRO A 87 11.53 0.92 8.72
N VAL A 88 11.43 1.14 7.42
CA VAL A 88 12.26 0.54 6.38
C VAL A 88 13.19 1.64 5.88
N GLU A 89 14.48 1.35 5.83
CA GLU A 89 15.50 2.34 5.46
C GLU A 89 16.36 1.87 4.27
N ARG A 90 16.05 0.70 3.71
CA ARG A 90 16.68 0.20 2.50
C ARG A 90 15.82 -0.87 1.84
N ILE A 91 16.13 -1.09 0.57
CA ILE A 91 15.62 -2.22 -0.21
C ILE A 91 16.80 -3.15 -0.48
N GLU A 92 16.62 -4.44 -0.18
CA GLU A 92 17.55 -5.50 -0.59
C GLU A 92 17.07 -6.08 -1.91
N GLU A 93 17.93 -6.07 -2.93
CA GLU A 93 17.59 -6.58 -4.25
C GLU A 93 17.16 -8.05 -4.17
N GLN A 94 15.89 -8.28 -4.47
CA GLN A 94 15.30 -9.62 -4.45
C GLN A 94 14.26 -9.74 -5.56
N GLN A 95 14.51 -10.65 -6.50
CA GLN A 95 13.64 -10.84 -7.65
C GLN A 95 12.25 -11.31 -7.23
N GLY A 96 11.22 -10.73 -7.85
CA GLY A 96 9.82 -11.08 -7.59
C GLY A 96 9.21 -10.37 -6.37
N PHE A 97 9.97 -9.53 -5.68
CA PHE A 97 9.51 -8.74 -4.54
C PHE A 97 9.52 -7.25 -4.88
N ILE A 98 8.57 -6.51 -4.31
CA ILE A 98 8.58 -5.05 -4.27
C ILE A 98 8.36 -4.55 -2.85
N CYS A 99 9.00 -3.44 -2.52
CA CYS A 99 8.89 -2.74 -1.26
C CYS A 99 8.33 -1.33 -1.51
N LEU A 100 7.21 -1.00 -0.85
CA LEU A 100 6.54 0.29 -0.95
C LEU A 100 6.16 0.79 0.43
N MET A 101 6.49 2.05 0.74
CA MET A 101 6.13 2.70 1.99
C MET A 101 5.15 3.84 1.74
N LYS A 102 4.35 4.17 2.77
CA LYS A 102 3.55 5.39 2.82
C LYS A 102 4.47 6.56 3.13
N VAL A 103 4.78 7.37 2.12
CA VAL A 103 5.58 8.60 2.30
C VAL A 103 4.64 9.80 2.37
N PRO A 104 4.88 10.78 3.26
CA PRO A 104 4.06 12.00 3.30
C PRO A 104 3.95 12.65 1.93
N ASN A 105 2.74 13.02 1.54
CA ASN A 105 2.53 13.81 0.32
C ASN A 105 3.02 15.24 0.62
N PRO A 106 4.01 15.79 -0.13
CA PRO A 106 4.60 17.10 0.15
C PRO A 106 3.62 18.27 0.01
#